data_AF-A0A1C6KWL1-F1
#
_entry.id   AF-A0A1C6KWL1-F1
#
_cell.length_a   1.000
_cell.length_b   1.000
_cell.length_c   1.000
_cell.angle_alpha   90.00
_cell.angle_beta   90.00
_cell.angle_gamma   90.00
#
_symmetry.space_group_name_H-M   'P 1'
#
loop_
_entity.id
_entity.type
_entity.pdbx_description
1 polymer ?
#
loop_
_entity_poly.entity_id
_entity_poly.type
_entity_poly.pdbx_seq_one_letter_code
_entity_poly.pdbx_strand_id
1 'polypeptide(L)'
;MKHGFLKVIIMLIVISLFMALTGCGSRQRVVLTVVNPQFLLKGKADQILLTVDSEVKGSGRAELYLNTLNALQESKLKGQDGIATAFRDDYTIINVNEENGDVIVDFSSRNLTGSAVEEQLLVSQIVSTLMQSYDEVKSVSFTIDGEEAETLMGHVDITERFTAPLEIEK
;
A
#
# COMPACT_ATOMS: atom_id res chain seq x y z
N MET A 1 -34.80 20.66 38.69
CA MET A 1 -33.37 20.46 38.37
C MET A 1 -33.00 19.03 37.96
N LYS A 2 -33.62 17.96 38.46
CA LYS A 2 -33.23 16.57 38.13
C LYS A 2 -33.51 16.13 36.67
N HIS A 3 -34.56 16.65 36.05
CA HIS A 3 -34.95 16.26 34.67
C HIS A 3 -34.01 16.78 33.57
N GLY A 4 -33.37 17.94 33.75
CA GLY A 4 -32.41 18.47 32.77
C GLY A 4 -31.09 17.70 32.79
N PHE A 5 -30.60 17.38 33.99
CA PHE A 5 -29.36 16.65 34.19
C PHE A 5 -29.42 15.21 33.64
N LEU A 6 -30.56 14.51 33.83
CA LEU A 6 -30.77 13.17 33.29
C LEU A 6 -30.76 13.14 31.75
N LYS A 7 -31.34 14.16 31.10
CA LYS A 7 -31.32 14.28 29.63
C LYS A 7 -29.91 14.51 29.08
N VAL A 8 -29.10 15.32 29.77
CA VAL A 8 -27.70 15.58 29.38
C VAL A 8 -26.87 14.30 29.50
N ILE A 9 -27.05 13.51 30.57
CA ILE A 9 -26.35 12.23 30.74
C ILE A 9 -26.75 11.23 29.65
N ILE A 10 -28.05 11.09 29.36
CA ILE A 10 -28.54 10.20 28.30
C ILE A 10 -27.98 10.62 26.94
N MET A 11 -27.94 11.92 26.64
CA MET A 11 -27.36 12.44 25.39
C MET A 11 -25.86 12.15 25.28
N LEU A 12 -25.08 12.33 26.36
CA LEU A 12 -23.65 12.00 26.36
C LEU A 12 -23.39 10.50 26.18
N ILE A 13 -24.20 9.65 26.80
CA ILE A 13 -24.12 8.19 26.60
C ILE A 13 -24.42 7.83 25.15
N VAL A 14 -25.45 8.41 24.53
CA VAL A 14 -25.79 8.18 23.12
C VAL A 14 -24.68 8.65 22.17
N ILE A 15 -24.04 9.79 22.44
CA ILE A 15 -22.89 10.27 21.66
C ILE A 15 -21.68 9.32 21.81
N SER A 16 -21.37 8.89 23.03
CA SER A 16 -20.29 7.91 23.26
C SER A 16 -20.59 6.55 22.63
N LEU A 17 -21.86 6.14 22.60
CA LEU A 17 -22.30 4.89 21.99
C LEU A 17 -22.27 4.96 20.46
N PHE A 18 -22.51 6.15 19.88
CA PHE A 18 -22.32 6.40 18.45
C PHE A 18 -20.84 6.32 18.04
N MET A 19 -19.92 6.82 18.87
CA MET A 19 -18.47 6.67 18.65
C MET A 19 -17.99 5.22 18.84
N ALA A 20 -18.67 4.42 19.67
CA ALA A 20 -18.35 3.01 19.87
C ALA A 20 -18.84 2.09 18.73
N LEU A 21 -19.78 2.56 17.89
CA LEU A 21 -20.37 1.77 16.79
C LEU A 21 -19.63 1.91 15.44
N THR A 22 -18.66 2.82 15.32
CA THR A 22 -17.83 2.97 14.12
C THR A 22 -16.58 2.09 14.12
N GLY A 23 -16.44 1.18 15.09
CA GLY A 23 -15.25 0.33 15.29
C GLY A 23 -15.12 -0.88 14.36
N CYS A 24 -15.73 -0.89 13.18
CA CYS A 24 -15.50 -1.93 12.18
C CYS A 24 -15.08 -1.26 10.87
N GLY A 25 -13.77 -1.10 10.65
CA GLY A 25 -13.23 -0.61 9.38
C GLY A 25 -13.83 -1.39 8.22
N SER A 26 -14.25 -0.68 7.17
CA SER A 26 -14.85 -1.29 5.99
C SER A 26 -13.88 -2.28 5.36
N ARG A 27 -14.39 -3.44 4.94
CA ARG A 27 -13.65 -4.36 4.07
C ARG A 27 -13.78 -3.87 2.64
N GLN A 28 -12.65 -3.76 1.96
CA GLN A 28 -12.57 -3.37 0.56
C GLN A 28 -11.82 -4.45 -0.22
N ARG A 29 -12.38 -4.80 -1.38
CA ARG A 29 -11.68 -5.63 -2.36
C ARG A 29 -10.64 -4.79 -3.07
N VAL A 30 -9.46 -5.36 -3.25
CA VAL A 30 -8.31 -4.71 -3.87
C VAL A 30 -7.64 -5.70 -4.81
N VAL A 31 -6.89 -5.17 -5.78
CA VAL A 31 -6.12 -5.97 -6.73
C VAL A 31 -4.65 -5.79 -6.38
N LEU A 32 -4.03 -6.85 -5.85
CA LEU A 32 -2.61 -6.89 -5.60
C LEU A 32 -1.88 -7.23 -6.90
N THR A 33 -0.96 -6.37 -7.31
CA THR A 33 0.01 -6.74 -8.34
C THR A 33 1.13 -7.50 -7.66
N VAL A 34 1.54 -8.66 -8.19
CA VAL A 34 2.56 -9.53 -7.59
C VAL A 34 3.54 -9.99 -8.68
N VAL A 35 4.69 -10.52 -8.30
CA VAL A 35 5.74 -10.92 -9.25
C VAL A 35 5.57 -12.39 -9.66
N ASN A 36 5.76 -12.69 -10.93
CA ASN A 36 5.85 -14.06 -11.42
C ASN A 36 7.15 -14.72 -10.92
N PRO A 37 7.10 -15.81 -10.12
CA PRO A 37 8.29 -16.45 -9.59
C PRO A 37 9.28 -16.92 -10.66
N GLN A 38 8.81 -17.24 -11.88
CA GLN A 38 9.68 -17.62 -12.98
C GLN A 38 10.64 -16.50 -13.39
N PHE A 39 10.19 -15.24 -13.31
CA PHE A 39 11.04 -14.09 -13.60
C PHE A 39 12.18 -13.98 -12.60
N LEU A 40 11.90 -14.13 -11.30
CA LEU A 40 12.93 -14.10 -10.25
C LEU A 40 13.96 -15.24 -10.39
N LEU A 41 13.51 -16.41 -10.82
CA LEU A 41 14.37 -17.60 -10.94
C LEU A 41 15.19 -17.63 -12.24
N LYS A 42 14.66 -17.09 -13.33
CA LYS A 42 15.22 -17.26 -14.69
C LYS A 42 15.60 -15.95 -15.38
N GLY A 43 15.26 -14.81 -14.77
CA GLY A 43 15.38 -13.49 -15.37
C GLY A 43 14.44 -13.24 -16.55
N LYS A 44 13.45 -14.13 -16.79
CA LYS A 44 12.49 -14.02 -17.90
C LYS A 44 11.17 -14.70 -17.61
N ALA A 45 10.08 -14.10 -18.07
CA ALA A 45 8.74 -14.66 -18.02
C ALA A 45 7.84 -14.03 -19.09
N ASP A 46 6.82 -14.76 -19.54
CA ASP A 46 5.82 -14.23 -20.49
C ASP A 46 5.11 -12.99 -19.93
N GLN A 47 4.82 -13.05 -18.62
CA GLN A 47 4.27 -11.97 -17.83
C GLN A 47 5.07 -11.85 -16.52
N ILE A 48 5.65 -10.67 -16.29
CA ILE A 48 6.48 -10.38 -15.11
C ILE A 48 5.61 -10.07 -13.88
N LEU A 49 4.57 -9.25 -14.07
CA LEU A 49 3.64 -8.85 -13.02
C LEU A 49 2.28 -9.53 -13.23
N LEU A 50 1.81 -10.23 -12.20
CA LEU A 50 0.52 -10.91 -12.13
C LEU A 50 -0.43 -10.11 -11.24
N THR A 51 -1.73 -10.36 -11.31
CA THR A 51 -2.73 -9.75 -10.44
C THR A 51 -3.45 -10.80 -9.60
N VAL A 52 -3.75 -10.46 -8.35
CA VAL A 52 -4.46 -11.33 -7.39
C VAL A 52 -5.48 -10.48 -6.63
N ASP A 53 -6.72 -10.95 -6.58
CA ASP A 53 -7.75 -10.32 -5.76
C ASP A 53 -7.49 -10.56 -4.27
N SER A 54 -7.66 -9.52 -3.47
CA SER A 54 -7.53 -9.58 -2.01
C SER A 54 -8.61 -8.73 -1.32
N GLU A 55 -8.69 -8.85 0.00
CA GLU A 55 -9.53 -8.00 0.84
C GLU A 55 -8.68 -7.35 1.94
N VAL A 56 -8.81 -6.04 2.07
CA VAL A 56 -8.18 -5.27 3.15
C VAL A 56 -9.24 -4.57 3.99
N LYS A 57 -8.87 -4.23 5.22
CA LYS A 57 -9.72 -3.44 6.12
C LYS A 57 -9.11 -2.07 6.30
N GLY A 58 -9.95 -1.06 6.45
CA GLY A 58 -9.50 0.27 6.85
C GLY A 58 -10.68 1.17 7.20
N SER A 59 -10.41 2.18 8.00
CA SER A 59 -11.39 3.18 8.48
C SER A 59 -11.38 4.45 7.63
N GLY A 60 -10.45 4.54 6.68
CA GLY A 60 -10.30 5.64 5.72
C GLY A 60 -9.23 5.33 4.66
N ARG A 61 -9.07 6.22 3.67
CA ARG A 61 -8.21 6.01 2.49
C ARG A 61 -6.75 5.73 2.86
N ALA A 62 -6.13 6.54 3.72
CA ALA A 62 -4.74 6.33 4.12
C ALA A 62 -4.50 4.94 4.73
N GLU A 63 -5.38 4.50 5.63
CA GLU A 63 -5.29 3.17 6.24
C GLU A 63 -5.54 2.05 5.21
N LEU A 64 -6.50 2.23 4.30
CA LEU A 64 -6.76 1.30 3.21
C LEU A 64 -5.54 1.15 2.29
N TYR A 65 -4.92 2.24 1.88
CA TYR A 65 -3.71 2.22 1.04
C TYR A 65 -2.56 1.53 1.76
N LEU A 66 -2.27 1.93 3.00
CA LEU A 66 -1.22 1.31 3.82
C LEU A 66 -1.47 -0.20 3.97
N ASN A 67 -2.70 -0.62 4.29
CA ASN A 67 -3.02 -2.03 4.46
C ASN A 67 -3.00 -2.81 3.14
N THR A 68 -3.30 -2.16 2.01
CA THR A 68 -3.15 -2.74 0.66
C THR A 68 -1.68 -3.00 0.36
N LEU A 69 -0.81 -2.02 0.61
CA LEU A 69 0.61 -2.18 0.37
C LEU A 69 1.24 -3.21 1.32
N ASN A 70 0.85 -3.21 2.61
CA ASN A 70 1.29 -4.23 3.55
C ASN A 70 0.84 -5.65 3.17
N ALA A 71 -0.27 -5.80 2.45
CA ALA A 71 -0.72 -7.11 1.96
C ALA A 71 0.21 -7.71 0.88
N LEU A 72 1.09 -6.89 0.29
CA LEU A 72 2.11 -7.35 -0.66
C LEU A 72 3.34 -7.96 0.02
N GLN A 73 3.51 -7.82 1.33
CA GLN A 73 4.70 -8.33 2.02
C GLN A 73 4.81 -9.86 1.90
N GLU A 74 6.04 -10.38 1.81
CA GLU A 74 6.35 -11.80 1.66
C GLU A 74 5.58 -12.69 2.66
N SER A 75 5.55 -12.32 3.94
CA SER A 75 4.84 -13.05 4.97
C SER A 75 3.32 -13.15 4.74
N LYS A 76 2.72 -12.19 4.03
CA LYS A 76 1.27 -12.16 3.74
C LYS A 76 0.90 -13.01 2.53
N LEU A 77 1.84 -13.18 1.60
CA LEU A 77 1.66 -13.98 0.40
C LEU A 77 2.17 -15.41 0.55
N LYS A 78 2.85 -15.71 1.67
CA LYS A 78 3.37 -17.04 1.98
C LYS A 78 2.27 -18.11 1.92
N GLY A 79 2.55 -19.18 1.19
CA GLY A 79 1.64 -20.32 1.02
C GLY A 79 0.66 -20.18 -0.15
N GLN A 80 0.73 -19.09 -0.91
CA GLN A 80 0.05 -18.97 -2.20
C GLN A 80 1.00 -19.45 -3.31
N ASP A 81 0.59 -20.49 -4.04
CA ASP A 81 1.39 -21.05 -5.13
C ASP A 81 1.38 -20.13 -6.36
N GLY A 82 2.51 -20.08 -7.06
CA GLY A 82 2.62 -19.38 -8.34
C GLY A 82 2.77 -17.86 -8.27
N ILE A 83 2.94 -17.29 -7.08
CA ILE A 83 3.18 -15.85 -6.89
C ILE A 83 4.41 -15.58 -6.03
N ALA A 84 5.04 -14.44 -6.25
CA ALA A 84 6.13 -13.89 -5.47
C ALA A 84 5.93 -12.37 -5.31
N THR A 85 6.80 -11.70 -4.57
CA THR A 85 6.73 -10.26 -4.34
C THR A 85 8.13 -9.69 -4.22
N ALA A 86 8.32 -8.44 -4.64
CA ALA A 86 9.55 -7.68 -4.38
C ALA A 86 9.49 -6.95 -3.03
N PHE A 87 8.34 -6.97 -2.35
CA PHE A 87 8.16 -6.32 -1.05
C PHE A 87 8.55 -7.29 0.07
N ARG A 88 9.83 -7.24 0.44
CA ARG A 88 10.39 -8.01 1.55
C ARG A 88 9.81 -7.61 2.91
N ASP A 89 9.77 -8.57 3.83
CA ASP A 89 9.25 -8.35 5.19
C ASP A 89 10.05 -7.31 6.00
N ASP A 90 11.30 -7.03 5.62
CA ASP A 90 12.18 -6.08 6.30
C ASP A 90 12.16 -4.66 5.72
N TYR A 91 11.41 -4.43 4.64
CA TYR A 91 11.06 -3.10 4.16
C TYR A 91 9.83 -2.58 4.92
N THR A 92 9.80 -1.29 5.23
CA THR A 92 8.72 -0.69 6.02
C THR A 92 8.19 0.56 5.34
N ILE A 93 6.87 0.61 5.12
CA ILE A 93 6.17 1.86 4.82
C ILE A 93 5.79 2.50 6.16
N ILE A 94 6.27 3.72 6.38
CA ILE A 94 5.99 4.51 7.58
C ILE A 94 4.57 5.08 7.49
N ASN A 95 4.23 5.64 6.34
CA ASN A 95 2.96 6.31 6.13
C ASN A 95 2.56 6.31 4.65
N VAL A 96 1.26 6.49 4.39
CA VAL A 96 0.74 6.77 3.06
C VAL A 96 -0.19 7.98 3.16
N ASN A 97 0.16 9.04 2.45
CA ASN A 97 -0.65 10.25 2.35
C ASN A 97 -1.28 10.33 0.97
N GLU A 98 -2.41 11.02 0.87
CA GLU A 98 -3.05 11.27 -0.42
C GLU A 98 -3.66 12.67 -0.46
N GLU A 99 -3.46 13.33 -1.59
CA GLU A 99 -4.07 14.62 -1.90
C GLU A 99 -4.53 14.64 -3.36
N ASN A 100 -5.85 14.81 -3.58
CA ASN A 100 -6.46 14.97 -4.91
C ASN A 100 -6.19 13.84 -5.94
N GLY A 101 -5.91 12.64 -5.46
CA GLY A 101 -5.54 11.46 -6.24
C GLY A 101 -4.04 11.22 -6.38
N ASP A 102 -3.20 12.07 -5.80
CA ASP A 102 -1.76 11.88 -5.73
C ASP A 102 -1.39 11.22 -4.40
N VAL A 103 -0.89 9.98 -4.47
CA VAL A 103 -0.55 9.16 -3.31
C VAL A 103 0.95 9.20 -3.06
N ILE A 104 1.37 9.58 -1.85
CA ILE A 104 2.77 9.59 -1.43
C ILE A 104 2.99 8.40 -0.50
N VAL A 105 3.90 7.49 -0.89
CA VAL A 105 4.29 6.31 -0.10
C VAL A 105 5.62 6.58 0.56
N ASP A 106 5.61 6.74 1.89
CA ASP A 106 6.80 7.05 2.67
C ASP A 106 7.45 5.77 3.21
N PHE A 107 8.67 5.48 2.77
CA PHE A 107 9.45 4.34 3.22
C PHE A 107 10.38 4.70 4.37
N SER A 108 10.63 3.75 5.26
CA SER A 108 11.78 3.85 6.16
C SER A 108 13.06 3.59 5.39
N SER A 109 14.12 4.36 5.64
CA SER A 109 15.46 4.12 5.05
C SER A 109 16.07 2.76 5.44
N ARG A 110 15.55 2.12 6.49
CA ARG A 110 16.08 0.86 7.00
C ARG A 110 15.94 -0.26 5.99
N ASN A 111 17.06 -0.93 5.73
CA ASN A 111 17.19 -2.11 4.87
C ASN A 111 16.89 -1.88 3.38
N LEU A 112 16.60 -0.65 2.92
CA LEU A 112 16.36 -0.34 1.51
C LEU A 112 17.63 -0.54 0.68
N THR A 113 17.87 -1.79 0.34
CA THR A 113 19.00 -2.29 -0.43
C THR A 113 18.50 -3.44 -1.27
N GLY A 114 19.00 -3.51 -2.50
CA GLY A 114 18.60 -4.49 -3.48
C GLY A 114 19.30 -4.22 -4.81
N SER A 115 19.04 -5.09 -5.77
CA SER A 115 19.45 -4.92 -7.15
C SER A 115 18.52 -3.95 -7.90
N ALA A 116 18.97 -3.46 -9.06
CA ALA A 116 18.15 -2.63 -9.94
C ALA A 116 16.81 -3.28 -10.31
N VAL A 117 16.81 -4.60 -10.56
CA VAL A 117 15.59 -5.35 -10.90
C VAL A 117 14.65 -5.43 -9.70
N GLU A 118 15.16 -5.65 -8.48
CA GLU A 118 14.34 -5.69 -7.27
C GLU A 118 13.68 -4.32 -7.00
N GLU A 119 14.43 -3.22 -7.16
CA GLU A 119 13.88 -1.87 -7.00
C GLU A 119 12.81 -1.56 -8.05
N GLN A 120 13.07 -1.89 -9.32
CA GLN A 120 12.10 -1.73 -10.41
C GLN A 120 10.82 -2.52 -10.16
N LEU A 121 10.94 -3.77 -9.70
CA LEU A 121 9.79 -4.60 -9.35
C LEU A 121 9.01 -4.02 -8.17
N LEU A 122 9.70 -3.57 -7.11
CA LEU A 122 9.05 -2.99 -5.93
C LEU A 122 8.24 -1.74 -6.30
N VAL A 123 8.87 -0.79 -6.98
CA VAL A 123 8.21 0.46 -7.43
C VAL A 123 7.01 0.11 -8.32
N SER A 124 7.21 -0.71 -9.36
CA SER A 124 6.14 -1.06 -10.30
C SER A 124 4.98 -1.79 -9.64
N GLN A 125 5.29 -2.71 -8.72
CA GLN A 125 4.29 -3.45 -7.97
C GLN A 125 3.42 -2.53 -7.11
N ILE A 126 4.02 -1.55 -6.41
CA ILE A 126 3.32 -0.59 -5.57
C ILE A 126 2.43 0.32 -6.43
N VAL A 127 3.01 0.93 -7.47
CA VAL A 127 2.30 1.83 -8.38
C VAL A 127 1.09 1.11 -8.99
N SER A 128 1.32 -0.08 -9.55
CA SER A 128 0.27 -0.86 -10.20
C SER A 128 -0.81 -1.30 -9.22
N THR A 129 -0.44 -1.73 -8.00
CA THR A 129 -1.40 -2.14 -6.97
C THR A 129 -2.32 -0.99 -6.56
N LEU A 130 -1.79 0.20 -6.30
CA LEU A 130 -2.60 1.35 -5.91
C LEU A 130 -3.53 1.78 -7.04
N MET A 131 -2.99 1.94 -8.25
CA MET A 131 -3.78 2.41 -9.40
C MET A 131 -4.84 1.41 -9.86
N GLN A 132 -4.60 0.10 -9.72
CA GLN A 132 -5.61 -0.93 -10.05
C GLN A 132 -6.66 -1.13 -8.95
N SER A 133 -6.33 -0.81 -7.70
CA SER A 133 -7.24 -1.01 -6.56
C SER A 133 -8.16 0.18 -6.30
N TYR A 134 -7.78 1.37 -6.76
CA TYR A 134 -8.42 2.63 -6.39
C TYR A 134 -8.52 3.58 -7.59
N ASP A 135 -9.72 3.71 -8.17
CA ASP A 135 -9.97 4.53 -9.37
C ASP A 135 -9.64 6.02 -9.16
N GLU A 136 -9.66 6.49 -7.90
CA GLU A 136 -9.28 7.85 -7.53
C GLU A 136 -7.77 8.13 -7.64
N VAL A 137 -6.91 7.11 -7.64
CA VAL A 137 -5.46 7.24 -7.62
C VAL A 137 -4.98 7.53 -9.04
N LYS A 138 -4.43 8.72 -9.22
CA LYS A 138 -3.94 9.24 -10.51
C LYS A 138 -2.43 9.13 -10.62
N SER A 139 -1.74 9.29 -9.50
CA SER A 139 -0.28 9.17 -9.45
C SER A 139 0.20 8.66 -8.10
N VAL A 140 1.41 8.10 -8.11
CA VAL A 140 2.10 7.61 -6.92
C VAL A 140 3.50 8.22 -6.89
N SER A 141 3.93 8.75 -5.77
CA SER A 141 5.31 9.19 -5.52
C SER A 141 5.84 8.56 -4.23
N PHE A 142 7.14 8.71 -4.00
CA PHE A 142 7.83 8.06 -2.90
C PHE A 142 8.67 9.07 -2.12
N THR A 143 8.76 8.88 -0.81
CA THR A 143 9.67 9.59 0.09
C THR A 143 10.39 8.59 0.99
N ILE A 144 11.47 9.03 1.63
CA ILE A 144 12.21 8.24 2.61
C ILE A 144 12.33 9.01 3.91
N ASP A 145 11.84 8.41 5.00
CA ASP A 145 11.79 9.01 6.34
C ASP A 145 11.17 10.43 6.34
N GLY A 146 10.18 10.66 5.48
CA GLY A 146 9.46 11.93 5.33
C GLY A 146 10.11 12.96 4.40
N GLU A 147 11.26 12.65 3.80
CA GLU A 147 12.01 13.57 2.92
C GLU A 147 12.02 13.09 1.46
N GLU A 148 12.20 14.03 0.52
CA GLU A 148 12.42 13.69 -0.90
C GLU A 148 13.70 12.88 -1.06
N ALA A 149 13.68 11.90 -1.97
CA ALA A 149 14.82 11.03 -2.25
C ALA A 149 14.96 10.81 -3.76
N GLU A 150 16.19 10.58 -4.22
CA GLU A 150 16.45 10.32 -5.64
C GLU A 150 16.07 8.88 -6.03
N THR A 151 16.26 7.92 -5.13
CA THR A 151 16.02 6.48 -5.36
C THR A 151 15.62 5.80 -4.05
N LEU A 152 14.98 4.63 -4.11
CA LEU A 152 14.78 3.78 -2.93
C LEU A 152 16.05 2.98 -2.61
N MET A 153 16.74 2.46 -3.63
CA MET A 153 17.88 1.52 -3.48
C MET A 153 19.08 1.84 -4.37
N GLY A 154 19.04 2.94 -5.13
CA GLY A 154 20.17 3.43 -5.94
C GLY A 154 20.04 3.24 -7.45
N HIS A 155 18.88 2.83 -7.97
CA HIS A 155 18.73 2.46 -9.39
C HIS A 155 17.53 3.09 -10.10
N VAL A 156 16.42 3.36 -9.42
CA VAL A 156 15.22 3.96 -10.02
C VAL A 156 15.07 5.39 -9.55
N ASP A 157 15.00 6.34 -10.49
CA ASP A 157 14.68 7.74 -10.19
C ASP A 157 13.22 7.83 -9.70
N ILE A 158 13.03 8.27 -8.45
CA ILE A 158 11.73 8.47 -7.80
C ILE A 158 11.40 9.94 -7.53
N THR A 159 12.17 10.88 -8.08
CA THR A 159 11.95 12.33 -7.88
C THR A 159 10.66 12.83 -8.53
N GLU A 160 10.15 12.09 -9.51
CA GLU A 160 8.90 12.38 -10.21
C GLU A 160 7.78 11.41 -9.82
N ARG A 161 6.54 11.85 -10.04
CA ARG A 161 5.35 11.02 -9.82
C ARG A 161 5.16 9.99 -10.92
N PHE A 162 4.82 8.76 -10.54
CA PHE A 162 4.49 7.67 -11.45
C PHE A 162 2.99 7.68 -11.76
N THR A 163 2.65 7.66 -13.04
CA THR A 163 1.25 7.53 -13.53
C THR A 163 0.99 6.18 -14.21
N ALA A 164 2.00 5.31 -14.21
CA ALA A 164 1.97 3.94 -14.70
C ALA A 164 3.15 3.16 -14.07
N PRO A 165 3.06 1.83 -13.94
CA PRO A 165 4.22 1.01 -13.55
C PRO A 165 5.36 1.12 -14.57
N LEU A 166 6.59 0.80 -14.15
CA LEU A 166 7.75 0.79 -15.03
C LEU A 166 7.63 -0.33 -16.06
N GLU A 167 8.18 -0.11 -17.25
CA GLU A 167 8.43 -1.18 -18.21
C GLU A 167 9.66 -1.97 -17.76
N ILE A 168 9.46 -3.22 -17.36
CA ILE A 168 10.53 -4.12 -16.94
C ILE A 168 10.91 -5.00 -18.13
N GLU A 169 12.20 -5.00 -18.48
CA GLU A 169 12.72 -5.82 -19.58
C GLU A 169 12.55 -7.32 -19.28
N LYS A 170 12.16 -8.08 -20.30
CA LYS A 170 11.83 -9.51 -20.23
C LYS A 170 13.01 -10.43 -20.51
#